data_AF-A0A7M4DNY4-F1
#
_entry.id   AF-A0A7M4DNY4-F1
#
_cell.length_a   1.000
_cell.length_b   1.000
_cell.length_c   1.000
_cell.angle_alpha   90.00
_cell.angle_beta   90.00
_cell.angle_gamma   90.00
#
_symmetry.space_group_name_H-M   'P 1'
#
loop_
_entity.id
_entity.type
_entity.pdbx_description
1 polymer ?
#
loop_
_entity_poly.entity_id
_entity_poly.type
_entity_poly.pdbx_seq_one_letter_code
_entity_poly.pdbx_strand_id
1 'polypeptide(L)'
;MTASVLKRTLLRKDPTFSESDHGYRTFGEVLRNLAERGIVELGTGPAAGDPEVSLPERDEAGDAFALVAAVVSESDGPSALSGLKNHLRKRRPDFSEKALGYRNFLQFCRAAAEAGAVTLRWDDDAEDYLVTT
;
A
#
# COMPACT_ATOMS: atom_id res chain seq x y z
N MET A 1 14.98 11.12 3.84
CA MET A 1 16.03 11.30 2.78
C MET A 1 15.81 12.63 2.07
N THR A 2 16.83 13.36 1.60
CA THR A 2 16.54 14.69 0.99
C THR A 2 16.06 14.63 -0.46
N ALA A 3 15.31 15.65 -0.89
CA ALA A 3 14.79 15.79 -2.25
C ALA A 3 15.88 15.69 -3.33
N SER A 4 17.06 16.26 -3.09
CA SER A 4 18.20 16.24 -4.01
C SER A 4 18.80 14.84 -4.18
N VAL A 5 18.80 14.05 -3.11
CA VAL A 5 19.21 12.64 -3.17
C VAL A 5 18.17 11.82 -3.93
N LEU A 6 16.88 12.07 -3.71
CA LEU A 6 15.80 11.40 -4.41
C LEU A 6 15.83 11.70 -5.91
N LYS A 7 15.95 12.97 -6.31
CA LYS A 7 16.04 13.39 -7.72
C LYS A 7 17.20 12.71 -8.45
N ARG A 8 18.38 12.68 -7.83
CA ARG A 8 19.56 12.04 -8.41
C ARG A 8 19.42 10.52 -8.50
N THR A 9 18.73 9.89 -7.56
CA THR A 9 18.42 8.46 -7.60
C THR A 9 17.43 8.15 -8.72
N LEU A 10 16.41 9.00 -8.89
CA LEU A 10 15.43 8.91 -9.97
C LEU A 10 16.11 9.01 -11.33
N LEU A 11 16.91 10.06 -11.58
CA LEU A 11 17.64 10.25 -12.83
C LEU A 11 18.64 9.13 -13.15
N ARG A 12 19.14 8.43 -12.13
CA ARG A 12 19.99 7.24 -12.34
C ARG A 12 19.18 6.03 -12.81
N LYS A 13 17.96 5.85 -12.31
CA LYS A 13 17.07 4.76 -12.72
C LYS A 13 16.37 5.04 -14.05
N ASP A 14 16.01 6.31 -14.24
CA ASP A 14 15.33 6.82 -15.43
C ASP A 14 15.99 8.14 -15.87
N PRO A 15 16.97 8.07 -16.79
CA PRO A 15 17.65 9.25 -17.31
C PRO A 15 16.75 10.18 -18.14
N THR A 16 15.56 9.73 -18.53
CA THR A 16 14.63 10.51 -19.36
C THR A 16 13.71 11.40 -18.53
N PHE A 17 13.71 11.22 -17.21
CA PHE A 17 12.86 12.02 -16.32
C PHE A 17 13.17 13.51 -16.44
N SER A 18 12.13 14.28 -16.77
CA SER A 18 12.13 15.73 -16.85
C SER A 18 10.86 16.26 -16.19
N GLU A 19 11.00 17.22 -15.26
CA GLU A 19 9.83 17.83 -14.62
C GLU A 19 8.89 18.51 -15.62
N SER A 20 9.46 19.06 -16.70
CA SER A 20 8.72 19.76 -17.75
C SER A 20 7.81 18.82 -18.54
N ASP A 21 8.21 17.56 -18.73
CA ASP A 21 7.42 16.56 -19.45
C ASP A 21 6.14 16.21 -18.68
N HIS A 22 6.15 16.46 -17.37
CA HIS A 22 5.02 16.28 -16.48
C HIS A 22 4.31 17.61 -16.13
N GLY A 23 4.70 18.72 -16.77
CA GLY A 23 4.09 20.04 -16.57
C GLY A 23 4.53 20.80 -15.32
N TYR A 24 5.60 20.35 -14.64
CA TYR A 24 6.14 21.01 -13.44
C TYR A 24 7.36 21.87 -13.79
N ARG A 25 7.53 23.02 -13.13
CA ARG A 25 8.68 23.92 -13.35
C ARG A 25 9.88 23.50 -12.52
N THR A 26 9.65 22.85 -11.38
CA THR A 26 10.71 22.41 -10.45
C THR A 26 10.42 21.05 -9.84
N PHE A 27 11.48 20.34 -9.42
CA PHE A 27 11.32 19.08 -8.68
C PHE A 27 10.56 19.26 -7.36
N GLY A 28 10.67 20.44 -6.74
CA GLY A 28 9.91 20.79 -5.55
C GLY A 28 8.40 20.81 -5.80
N GLU A 29 7.94 21.25 -6.99
CA GLU A 29 6.53 21.18 -7.35
C GLU A 29 6.05 19.75 -7.58
N VAL A 30 6.89 18.89 -8.19
CA VAL A 30 6.61 17.45 -8.30
C VAL A 30 6.38 16.86 -6.90
N LEU A 31 7.31 17.12 -5.97
CA LEU A 31 7.24 16.62 -4.61
C LEU A 31 6.02 17.16 -3.85
N ARG A 32 5.68 18.45 -4.00
CA ARG A 32 4.46 19.01 -3.43
C ARG A 32 3.21 18.33 -3.97
N ASN A 33 3.14 18.10 -5.29
CA ASN A 33 2.00 17.41 -5.87
C ASN A 33 1.89 15.95 -5.42
N LEU A 34 3.01 15.25 -5.27
CA LEU A 34 3.04 13.91 -4.69
C LEU A 34 2.61 13.92 -3.22
N ALA A 35 2.98 14.95 -2.46
CA ALA A 35 2.58 15.10 -1.07
C ALA A 35 1.09 15.43 -0.91
N GLU A 36 0.54 16.29 -1.76
CA GLU A 36 -0.90 16.58 -1.83
C GLU A 36 -1.73 15.32 -2.14
N ARG A 37 -1.19 14.39 -2.92
CA ARG A 37 -1.79 13.07 -3.20
C ARG A 37 -1.54 12.04 -2.09
N GLY A 38 -0.75 12.39 -1.08
CA GLY A 38 -0.35 11.50 0.02
C GLY A 38 0.57 10.37 -0.44
N ILE A 39 1.37 10.56 -1.49
CA ILE A 39 2.34 9.56 -1.97
C ILE A 39 3.67 9.70 -1.22
N VAL A 40 4.01 10.92 -0.80
CA VAL A 40 5.22 11.25 -0.03
C VAL A 40 4.85 12.23 1.09
N GLU A 41 5.69 12.33 2.11
CA GLU A 41 5.63 13.39 3.11
C GLU A 41 6.85 14.29 2.99
N LEU A 42 6.64 15.60 3.18
CA LEU A 42 7.69 16.60 3.11
C LEU A 42 7.94 17.15 4.52
N GLY A 43 9.14 16.88 5.03
CA GLY A 43 9.64 17.40 6.30
C GLY A 43 10.56 18.61 6.14
N THR A 44 10.94 19.20 7.27
CA THR A 44 11.93 20.27 7.31
C THR A 44 13.29 19.70 6.96
N GLY A 45 13.74 19.95 5.73
CA GLY A 45 15.06 19.53 5.27
C GLY A 45 16.18 20.50 5.67
N PRO A 46 17.44 20.15 5.38
CA PRO A 46 18.61 20.96 5.73
C PRO A 46 18.66 22.32 5.02
N ALA A 47 17.85 22.55 3.98
CA ALA A 47 17.74 23.82 3.28
C ALA A 47 16.31 24.10 2.80
N ALA A 48 15.96 25.38 2.65
CA ALA A 48 14.64 25.85 2.23
C ALA A 48 14.18 25.34 0.85
N GLY A 49 15.11 24.82 0.03
CA GLY A 49 14.82 24.22 -1.28
C GLY A 49 15.10 22.71 -1.37
N ASP A 50 15.50 22.06 -0.27
CA ASP A 50 15.82 20.63 -0.23
C ASP A 50 15.10 19.97 0.95
N PRO A 51 13.75 19.81 0.88
CA PRO A 51 13.01 19.23 1.97
C PRO A 51 13.44 17.78 2.22
N GLU A 52 13.25 17.33 3.45
CA GLU A 52 13.29 15.91 3.72
C GLU A 52 12.04 15.27 3.10
N VAL A 53 12.24 14.18 2.37
CA VAL A 53 11.21 13.37 1.77
C VAL A 53 11.19 12.02 2.48
N SER A 54 10.01 11.65 2.96
CA SER A 54 9.68 10.32 3.47
C SER A 54 8.50 9.76 2.68
N LEU A 55 8.32 8.45 2.73
CA LEU A 55 7.02 7.87 2.39
C LEU A 55 6.11 8.09 3.60
N PRO A 56 4.84 8.43 3.40
CA PRO A 56 3.90 8.55 4.50
C PRO A 56 3.87 7.24 5.28
N GLU A 57 3.62 7.33 6.58
CA GLU A 57 3.14 6.21 7.39
C GLU A 57 1.68 5.86 7.02
N ARG A 58 1.36 5.82 5.71
CA ARG A 58 0.23 5.04 5.24
C ARG A 58 0.59 3.62 5.60
N ASP A 59 -0.04 3.11 6.65
CA ASP A 59 -0.02 1.69 6.94
C ASP A 59 -0.75 1.00 5.79
N GLU A 60 -0.05 0.81 4.66
CA GLU A 60 -0.60 0.14 3.47
C GLU A 60 -1.10 -1.25 3.86
N ALA A 61 -0.50 -1.86 4.89
CA ALA A 61 -1.00 -3.08 5.49
C ALA A 61 -2.33 -2.84 6.23
N GLY A 62 -2.45 -1.79 7.04
CA GLY A 62 -3.70 -1.32 7.67
C GLY A 62 -4.83 -1.02 6.67
N ASP A 63 -4.56 -0.25 5.62
CA ASP A 63 -5.51 0.03 4.53
C ASP A 63 -5.92 -1.28 3.81
N ALA A 64 -4.97 -2.19 3.61
CA ALA A 64 -5.24 -3.50 3.04
C ALA A 64 -6.05 -4.39 4.00
N PHE A 65 -5.83 -4.33 5.31
CA PHE A 65 -6.61 -5.05 6.31
C PHE A 65 -8.05 -4.54 6.34
N ALA A 66 -8.24 -3.22 6.31
CA ALA A 66 -9.57 -2.60 6.22
C ALA A 66 -10.29 -3.02 4.93
N LEU A 67 -9.58 -3.09 3.80
CA LEU A 67 -10.15 -3.57 2.54
C LEU A 67 -10.60 -5.03 2.64
N VAL A 68 -9.82 -5.89 3.27
CA VAL A 68 -10.18 -7.31 3.49
C VAL A 68 -11.41 -7.41 4.38
N ALA A 69 -11.43 -6.69 5.50
CA ALA A 69 -12.58 -6.66 6.40
C ALA A 69 -13.85 -6.24 5.66
N ALA A 70 -13.79 -5.16 4.87
CA ALA A 70 -14.92 -4.70 4.07
C ALA A 70 -15.41 -5.77 3.07
N VAL A 71 -14.49 -6.46 2.39
CA VAL A 71 -14.86 -7.54 1.46
C VAL A 71 -15.53 -8.71 2.20
N VAL A 72 -15.02 -9.09 3.37
CA VAL A 72 -15.59 -10.19 4.16
C VAL A 72 -16.95 -9.82 4.73
N SER A 73 -17.14 -8.58 5.19
CA SER A 73 -18.44 -8.09 5.67
C SER A 73 -19.51 -8.03 4.58
N GLU A 74 -19.11 -7.89 3.32
CA GLU A 74 -20.04 -7.92 2.18
C GLU A 74 -20.33 -9.35 1.68
N SER A 75 -19.54 -10.33 2.10
CA SER A 75 -19.89 -11.74 1.93
C SER A 75 -20.96 -12.10 2.96
N ASP A 76 -22.09 -12.67 2.51
CA ASP A 76 -23.12 -13.25 3.39
C ASP A 76 -22.61 -14.54 4.06
N GLY A 77 -21.59 -14.42 4.93
CA GLY A 77 -21.02 -15.51 5.71
C GLY A 77 -19.50 -15.70 5.56
N PRO A 78 -18.98 -16.78 6.18
CA PRO A 78 -17.55 -17.07 6.19
C PRO A 78 -16.98 -17.23 4.78
N SER A 79 -15.89 -16.52 4.50
CA SER A 79 -15.26 -16.54 3.18
C SER A 79 -13.97 -17.37 3.20
N ALA A 80 -13.88 -18.37 2.32
CA ALA A 80 -12.63 -19.12 2.12
C ALA A 80 -11.53 -18.21 1.55
N LEU A 81 -10.26 -18.43 1.94
CA LEU A 81 -9.12 -17.60 1.52
C LEU A 81 -8.99 -17.46 0.01
N SER A 82 -9.18 -18.56 -0.72
CA SER A 82 -9.09 -18.56 -2.19
C SER A 82 -10.17 -17.67 -2.83
N GLY A 83 -11.39 -17.73 -2.30
CA GLY A 83 -12.50 -16.87 -2.73
C GLY A 83 -12.21 -15.40 -2.40
N LEU A 84 -11.82 -15.14 -1.15
CA LEU A 84 -11.55 -13.80 -0.66
C LEU A 84 -10.47 -13.06 -1.49
N LYS A 85 -9.39 -13.77 -1.87
CA LYS A 85 -8.35 -13.21 -2.73
C LYS A 85 -8.87 -12.78 -4.10
N ASN A 86 -9.78 -13.57 -4.69
CA ASN A 86 -10.40 -13.21 -5.97
C ASN A 86 -11.31 -11.98 -5.83
N HIS A 87 -12.05 -11.85 -4.73
CA HIS A 87 -12.87 -10.68 -4.46
C HIS A 87 -12.01 -9.42 -4.22
N LEU A 88 -10.89 -9.53 -3.50
CA LEU A 88 -9.92 -8.44 -3.33
C LEU A 88 -9.38 -7.95 -4.67
N ARG A 89 -8.96 -8.87 -5.54
CA ARG A 89 -8.46 -8.53 -6.88
C ARG A 89 -9.51 -7.86 -7.78
N LYS A 90 -10.80 -8.16 -7.59
CA LYS A 90 -11.88 -7.46 -8.30
C LYS A 90 -12.00 -5.99 -7.89
N ARG A 91 -11.71 -5.66 -6.62
CA ARG A 91 -11.76 -4.27 -6.11
C ARG A 91 -10.47 -3.52 -6.31
N ARG A 92 -9.34 -4.18 -6.04
CA ARG A 92 -7.99 -3.65 -6.15
C ARG A 92 -7.17 -4.62 -7.00
N PRO A 93 -7.16 -4.44 -8.35
CA PRO A 93 -6.46 -5.32 -9.27
C PRO A 93 -4.96 -5.43 -8.96
N ASP A 94 -4.38 -4.32 -8.48
CA ASP A 94 -2.97 -4.21 -8.13
C ASP A 94 -2.65 -4.77 -6.72
N PHE A 95 -3.63 -5.36 -6.03
CA PHE A 95 -3.41 -5.95 -4.71
C PHE A 95 -2.42 -7.11 -4.80
N SER A 96 -1.35 -6.99 -4.01
CA SER A 96 -0.30 -7.99 -3.87
C SER A 96 0.19 -8.02 -2.44
N GLU A 97 0.09 -9.17 -1.78
CA GLU A 97 0.55 -9.32 -0.40
C GLU A 97 2.07 -9.17 -0.29
N LYS A 98 2.78 -9.48 -1.38
CA LYS A 98 4.22 -9.27 -1.50
C LYS A 98 4.59 -7.79 -1.54
N ALA A 99 3.74 -6.94 -2.11
CA ALA A 99 3.97 -5.49 -2.10
C ALA A 99 3.91 -4.94 -0.67
N LEU A 100 3.10 -5.58 0.19
CA LEU A 100 2.96 -5.29 1.62
C LEU A 100 4.00 -6.02 2.50
N GLY A 101 4.94 -6.77 1.91
CA GLY A 101 6.00 -7.47 2.63
C GLY A 101 5.65 -8.87 3.16
N TYR A 102 4.47 -9.42 2.84
CA TYR A 102 4.07 -10.77 3.26
C TYR A 102 4.51 -11.84 2.26
N ARG A 103 4.88 -13.02 2.78
CA ARG A 103 5.32 -14.16 1.95
C ARG A 103 4.16 -14.80 1.19
N ASN A 104 2.97 -14.85 1.78
CA ASN A 104 1.77 -15.43 1.19
C ASN A 104 0.48 -14.79 1.77
N PHE A 105 -0.67 -15.10 1.16
CA PHE A 105 -1.96 -14.53 1.55
C PHE A 105 -2.43 -14.96 2.95
N LEU A 106 -2.13 -16.20 3.35
CA LEU A 106 -2.44 -16.67 4.71
C LEU A 106 -1.71 -15.86 5.78
N GLN A 107 -0.41 -15.56 5.57
CA GLN A 107 0.37 -14.74 6.49
C GLN A 107 -0.20 -13.32 6.58
N PHE A 108 -0.61 -12.75 5.45
CA PHE A 108 -1.28 -11.46 5.41
C PHE A 108 -2.61 -11.48 6.18
N CYS A 109 -3.46 -12.49 5.97
CA CYS A 109 -4.73 -12.63 6.71
C CYS A 109 -4.49 -12.87 8.21
N ARG A 110 -3.41 -13.57 8.57
CA ARG A 110 -3.02 -13.76 9.97
C ARG A 110 -2.61 -12.45 10.63
N ALA A 111 -1.84 -11.62 9.93
CA ALA A 111 -1.51 -10.28 10.40
C ALA A 111 -2.76 -9.40 10.50
N ALA A 112 -3.69 -9.49 9.55
CA ALA A 112 -4.98 -8.81 9.63
C ALA A 112 -5.80 -9.26 10.84
N ALA A 113 -5.75 -10.55 11.18
CA ALA A 113 -6.42 -11.09 12.36
C ALA A 113 -5.74 -10.68 13.68
N GLU A 114 -4.41 -10.65 13.72
CA GLU A 114 -3.64 -10.12 14.85
C GLU A 114 -3.87 -8.62 15.05
N ALA A 115 -4.12 -7.87 13.96
CA ALA A 115 -4.52 -6.47 13.98
C ALA A 115 -6.01 -6.25 14.33
N GLY A 116 -6.80 -7.31 14.49
CA GLY A 116 -8.22 -7.25 14.84
C GLY A 116 -9.15 -6.83 13.69
N ALA A 117 -8.67 -6.85 12.45
CA ALA A 117 -9.49 -6.52 11.27
C ALA A 117 -10.39 -7.67 10.82
N VAL A 118 -9.97 -8.92 11.06
CA VAL A 118 -10.71 -10.14 10.71
C VAL A 118 -10.45 -11.25 11.72
N THR A 119 -11.22 -12.33 11.65
CA THR A 119 -10.99 -13.58 12.38
C THR A 119 -10.71 -14.71 11.39
N LEU A 120 -9.74 -15.56 11.71
CA LEU A 120 -9.39 -16.75 10.94
C LEU A 120 -9.78 -18.01 11.71
N ARG A 121 -10.50 -18.91 11.04
CA ARG A 121 -10.85 -20.23 11.57
C ARG A 121 -10.57 -21.30 10.53
N TRP A 122 -9.88 -22.37 10.92
CA TRP A 122 -9.80 -23.57 10.08
C TRP A 122 -11.17 -24.24 10.00
N ASP A 123 -11.55 -24.72 8.82
CA ASP A 123 -12.78 -25.44 8.59
C ASP A 123 -12.49 -26.78 7.90
N ASP A 124 -12.85 -27.88 8.57
CA ASP A 124 -12.56 -29.23 8.08
C ASP A 124 -13.46 -29.62 6.89
N ASP A 125 -14.66 -29.06 6.77
CA ASP A 125 -15.57 -29.34 5.65
C ASP A 125 -15.10 -28.65 4.37
N ALA A 126 -14.53 -27.45 4.49
CA ALA A 126 -13.95 -26.69 3.37
C ALA A 126 -12.49 -27.05 3.07
N GLU A 127 -11.82 -27.79 3.97
CA GLU A 127 -10.36 -28.04 3.95
C GLU A 127 -9.55 -26.74 3.75
N ASP A 128 -10.05 -25.60 4.23
CA ASP A 128 -9.46 -24.26 4.06
C ASP A 128 -9.72 -23.38 5.29
N TYR A 129 -9.00 -22.26 5.38
CA TYR A 129 -9.28 -21.22 6.37
C TYR A 129 -10.44 -20.35 5.91
N LEU A 130 -11.43 -20.23 6.79
CA LEU A 130 -12.52 -19.29 6.68
C LEU A 130 -12.16 -17.98 7.39
N VAL A 131 -12.47 -16.87 6.72
CA VAL A 131 -12.28 -15.51 7.21
C VAL A 131 -13.65 -14.89 7.52
N THR A 132 -13.77 -14.29 8.69
CA THR A 132 -14.96 -13.54 9.13
C THR A 132 -14.53 -12.17 9.67
N THR A 133 -15.44 -11.18 9.74
CA THR A 133 -15.23 -9.93 10.48
C THR A 133 -15.84 -10.00 11.86
#